data_AF-A0A8B8C5U2-F1
#
_entry.id   AF-A0A8B8C5U2-F1
#
_cell.length_a   1.000
_cell.length_b   1.000
_cell.length_c   1.000
_cell.angle_alpha   90.00
_cell.angle_beta   90.00
_cell.angle_gamma   90.00
#
_symmetry.space_group_name_H-M   'P 1'
#
loop_
_entity.id
_entity.type
_entity.pdbx_description
1 polymer ?
#
loop_
_entity_poly.entity_id
_entity_poly.type
_entity_poly.pdbx_seq_one_letter_code
_entity_poly.pdbx_strand_id
1 'polypeptide(L)'
;MCLWKWFAAYVTVLASSVKSLYISSWVPVQAQGASPVNITHPLGQIPAKVEVQVKVQESGNDVIFPASGSAQRDDDSYNVYGGVVYFYNEFHVKIFVPVQDENTDKGVAIYTGNFVGPFVANYAAVNVRVKVWDGCDLPLANFTSAGTTTISTGDSYKSFTHGLGRYPDLVVVQLKMNNGYVSEAGGVTFNSVQETHQSLCGAVFAYNDQEIRLWSASGTYNVYVACAKDGWGSEEPQETSATVHIQAWVLCTKQFTKTHMLNMNSATAVDTVPFDAVYSLDTTLVSVQMKVLESNNEGFIFYAGGSAMIDTSSDPFGALIYAYTESEVFLWRPDSSVSHGYLVYLGGQWGGANQGQQSTFVEVTVRVIELADIHTAHWDKILMQKLAYASA
;
A
#
# COMPACT_ATOMS: atom_id res chain seq x y z
N MET A 1 -42.86 -38.93 26.77
CA MET A 1 -42.05 -39.13 27.97
C MET A 1 -40.68 -39.68 27.58
N CYS A 2 -39.65 -38.85 27.68
CA CYS A 2 -38.23 -39.18 27.92
C CYS A 2 -37.49 -37.83 27.95
N LEU A 3 -37.54 -37.10 29.07
CA LEU A 3 -36.53 -37.10 30.15
C LEU A 3 -35.12 -36.80 29.64
N TRP A 4 -34.77 -35.52 29.78
CA TRP A 4 -33.42 -34.98 29.80
C TRP A 4 -32.49 -35.80 30.70
N LYS A 5 -31.30 -36.12 30.19
CA LYS A 5 -30.10 -36.29 31.01
C LYS A 5 -29.00 -35.39 30.48
N TRP A 6 -28.66 -34.43 31.31
CA TRP A 6 -27.46 -33.61 31.21
C TRP A 6 -26.23 -34.49 31.23
N PHE A 7 -25.39 -34.37 30.20
CA PHE A 7 -23.95 -34.57 30.32
C PHE A 7 -23.29 -33.27 29.88
N ALA A 8 -22.99 -32.42 30.87
CA ALA A 8 -22.06 -31.33 30.69
C ALA A 8 -20.66 -31.95 30.55
N ALA A 9 -20.30 -32.36 29.34
CA ALA A 9 -18.90 -32.53 28.99
C ALA A 9 -18.32 -31.12 28.90
N TYR A 10 -17.63 -30.69 29.95
CA TYR A 10 -16.68 -29.60 29.87
C TYR A 10 -15.58 -30.00 28.89
N VAL A 11 -15.83 -29.78 27.61
CA VAL A 11 -14.76 -29.63 26.65
C VAL A 11 -14.20 -28.25 26.93
N THR A 12 -13.21 -28.18 27.81
CA THR A 12 -12.24 -27.09 27.77
C THR A 12 -11.55 -27.25 26.42
N VAL A 13 -12.16 -26.68 25.38
CA VAL A 13 -11.41 -26.33 24.18
C VAL A 13 -10.42 -25.32 24.74
N LEU A 14 -9.20 -25.78 25.03
CA LEU A 14 -8.05 -24.92 24.99
C LEU A 14 -8.15 -24.29 23.60
N ALA A 15 -8.68 -23.06 23.55
CA ALA A 15 -8.56 -22.22 22.39
C ALA A 15 -7.06 -22.09 22.21
N SER A 16 -6.47 -22.99 21.43
CA SER A 16 -5.16 -22.80 20.84
C SER A 16 -5.26 -21.41 20.26
N SER A 17 -4.48 -20.47 20.81
CA SER A 17 -4.45 -19.10 20.34
C SER A 17 -4.24 -19.17 18.83
N VAL A 18 -5.30 -18.98 18.06
CA VAL A 18 -5.18 -18.89 16.61
C VAL A 18 -4.32 -17.66 16.44
N LYS A 19 -3.08 -17.88 16.02
CA LYS A 19 -2.09 -16.83 15.87
C LYS A 19 -2.57 -16.00 14.68
N SER A 20 -3.38 -15.00 15.00
CA SER A 20 -3.83 -13.98 14.08
C SER A 20 -2.62 -13.22 13.56
N LEU A 21 -2.68 -12.84 12.29
CA LEU A 21 -1.57 -12.31 11.51
C LEU A 21 -0.45 -13.34 11.24
N TYR A 22 -0.29 -13.70 9.97
CA TYR A 22 0.92 -14.39 9.50
C TYR A 22 2.03 -13.36 9.22
N ILE A 23 3.19 -13.58 9.82
CA ILE A 23 4.42 -12.81 9.57
C ILE A 23 5.49 -13.79 9.13
N SER A 24 6.03 -13.58 7.93
CA SER A 24 7.16 -14.37 7.43
C SER A 24 8.48 -14.00 8.11
N SER A 25 9.49 -14.86 7.98
CA SER A 25 10.87 -14.45 8.23
C SER A 25 11.32 -13.42 7.20
N TRP A 26 12.34 -12.63 7.53
CA TRP A 26 13.04 -11.81 6.54
C TRP A 26 13.68 -12.70 5.46
N VAL A 27 13.44 -12.38 4.19
CA VAL A 27 13.94 -13.10 3.02
C VAL A 27 14.87 -12.17 2.24
N PRO A 28 16.14 -12.55 1.98
CA PRO A 28 17.02 -11.72 1.17
C PRO A 28 16.55 -11.70 -0.29
N VAL A 29 16.52 -10.50 -0.88
CA VAL A 29 16.18 -10.29 -2.29
C VAL A 29 17.20 -9.35 -2.91
N GLN A 30 17.50 -9.58 -4.18
CA GLN A 30 18.53 -8.87 -4.93
C GLN A 30 17.91 -8.38 -6.25
N ALA A 31 17.86 -7.08 -6.44
CA ALA A 31 17.59 -6.50 -7.75
C ALA A 31 18.69 -6.91 -8.73
N GLN A 32 18.34 -7.06 -10.01
CA GLN A 32 19.18 -7.66 -11.05
C GLN A 32 19.50 -9.15 -10.79
N GLY A 33 18.73 -9.78 -9.89
CA GLY A 33 18.84 -11.19 -9.53
C GLY A 33 17.58 -11.99 -9.88
N ALA A 34 17.28 -13.01 -9.08
CA ALA A 34 16.10 -13.84 -9.28
C ALA A 34 14.81 -13.09 -8.87
N SER A 35 13.85 -13.01 -9.80
CA SER A 35 12.52 -12.44 -9.60
C SER A 35 11.48 -13.20 -10.45
N PRO A 36 10.28 -13.52 -9.93
CA PRO A 36 9.80 -13.22 -8.59
C PRO A 36 10.33 -14.16 -7.49
N VAL A 37 10.27 -13.70 -6.24
CA VAL A 37 10.45 -14.52 -5.03
C VAL A 37 9.07 -14.80 -4.43
N ASN A 38 8.76 -16.08 -4.21
CA ASN A 38 7.48 -16.51 -3.64
C ASN A 38 7.60 -16.73 -2.12
N ILE A 39 6.70 -16.11 -1.35
CA ILE A 39 6.59 -16.33 0.10
C ILE A 39 5.21 -16.92 0.41
N THR A 40 5.19 -18.20 0.77
CA THR A 40 3.96 -18.93 1.12
C THR A 40 3.39 -18.46 2.46
N HIS A 41 2.07 -18.43 2.57
CA HIS A 41 1.33 -18.19 3.81
C HIS A 41 0.22 -19.24 4.00
N PRO A 42 -0.23 -19.50 5.25
CA PRO A 42 -1.10 -20.63 5.55
C PRO A 42 -2.61 -20.32 5.47
N LEU A 43 -3.02 -19.13 5.01
CA LEU A 43 -4.41 -18.67 5.09
C LEU A 43 -5.39 -19.56 4.29
N GLY A 44 -5.00 -19.99 3.08
CA GLY A 44 -5.89 -20.77 2.20
C GLY A 44 -7.08 -19.97 1.66
N GLN A 45 -7.03 -18.64 1.74
CA GLN A 45 -7.99 -17.69 1.19
C GLN A 45 -7.29 -16.36 0.90
N ILE A 46 -7.91 -15.53 0.06
CA ILE A 46 -7.37 -14.22 -0.30
C ILE A 46 -7.28 -13.37 0.98
N PRO A 47 -6.08 -12.87 1.35
CA PRO A 47 -5.90 -12.00 2.49
C PRO A 47 -6.81 -10.75 2.42
N ALA A 48 -7.29 -10.27 3.56
CA ALA A 48 -7.98 -8.98 3.65
C ALA A 48 -7.00 -7.81 3.47
N LYS A 49 -5.75 -8.01 3.90
CA LYS A 49 -4.65 -7.07 3.67
C LYS A 49 -3.32 -7.82 3.57
N VAL A 50 -2.44 -7.32 2.72
CA VAL A 50 -1.01 -7.63 2.76
C VAL A 50 -0.21 -6.35 3.03
N GLU A 51 0.91 -6.49 3.74
CA GLU A 51 1.96 -5.49 3.82
C GLU A 51 3.27 -6.20 3.49
N VAL A 52 4.03 -5.65 2.56
CA VAL A 52 5.39 -6.10 2.27
C VAL A 52 6.34 -5.01 2.73
N GLN A 53 7.12 -5.36 3.75
CA GLN A 53 8.15 -4.53 4.34
C GLN A 53 9.49 -4.82 3.65
N VAL A 54 10.18 -3.77 3.23
CA VAL A 54 11.51 -3.85 2.61
C VAL A 54 12.53 -3.21 3.54
N LYS A 55 13.40 -4.03 4.10
CA LYS A 55 14.40 -3.63 5.09
C LYS A 55 15.75 -3.40 4.45
N VAL A 56 16.31 -2.23 4.73
CA VAL A 56 17.67 -1.83 4.40
C VAL A 56 18.45 -1.52 5.68
N GLN A 57 19.77 -1.46 5.55
CA GLN A 57 20.67 -1.02 6.61
C GLN A 57 21.18 0.37 6.25
N GLU A 58 20.68 1.38 6.96
CA GLU A 58 21.09 2.78 6.78
C GLU A 58 21.81 3.23 8.06
N SER A 59 23.10 3.58 7.91
CA SER A 59 23.94 4.06 9.02
C SER A 59 23.91 3.16 10.28
N GLY A 60 23.76 1.84 10.08
CA GLY A 60 23.73 0.83 11.14
C GLY A 60 22.34 0.56 11.74
N ASN A 61 21.29 1.20 11.23
CA ASN A 61 19.91 0.99 11.65
C ASN A 61 19.09 0.25 10.59
N ASP A 62 18.18 -0.60 11.03
CA ASP A 62 17.16 -1.19 10.17
C ASP A 62 16.12 -0.10 9.81
N VAL A 63 15.98 0.18 8.51
CA VAL A 63 14.97 1.12 7.98
C VAL A 63 14.04 0.37 7.03
N ILE A 64 12.73 0.57 7.20
CA ILE A 64 11.68 -0.15 6.49
C ILE A 64 10.99 0.76 5.48
N PHE A 65 10.99 0.34 4.23
CA PHE A 65 10.23 0.95 3.14
C PHE A 65 9.04 0.05 2.77
N PRO A 66 7.84 0.59 2.50
CA PRO A 66 6.72 -0.20 1.99
C PRO A 66 6.88 -0.54 0.50
N ALA A 67 6.54 -1.77 0.11
CA ALA A 67 6.43 -2.14 -1.29
C ALA A 67 5.13 -1.60 -1.94
N SER A 68 5.04 -1.65 -3.28
CA SER A 68 3.85 -1.19 -4.03
C SER A 68 3.11 -2.34 -4.72
N GLY A 69 1.83 -2.19 -5.05
CA GLY A 69 1.06 -3.26 -5.70
C GLY A 69 1.31 -3.42 -7.21
N SER A 70 1.99 -2.47 -7.86
CA SER A 70 2.29 -2.55 -9.30
C SER A 70 3.53 -1.73 -9.65
N ALA A 71 4.16 -2.08 -10.77
CA ALA A 71 5.29 -1.37 -11.33
C ALA A 71 4.81 -0.23 -12.24
N GLN A 72 4.97 1.02 -11.82
CA GLN A 72 4.50 2.16 -12.63
C GLN A 72 5.38 2.48 -13.84
N ARG A 73 6.47 1.74 -14.06
CA ARG A 73 7.35 1.84 -15.22
C ARG A 73 8.08 0.52 -15.45
N ASP A 74 8.61 0.33 -16.65
CA ASP A 74 9.55 -0.73 -17.01
C ASP A 74 11.01 -0.23 -17.00
N ASP A 75 11.89 -1.02 -17.60
CA ASP A 75 13.33 -0.82 -17.65
C ASP A 75 13.86 -0.27 -19.00
N ASP A 76 12.99 0.10 -19.93
CA ASP A 76 13.40 0.64 -21.23
C ASP A 76 14.08 2.02 -21.15
N SER A 77 13.99 2.70 -20.01
CA SER A 77 14.69 3.96 -19.73
C SER A 77 16.00 3.71 -18.98
N TYR A 78 17.11 4.28 -19.49
CA TYR A 78 18.46 4.14 -18.90
C TYR A 78 18.61 4.81 -17.51
N ASN A 79 17.56 5.45 -17.02
CA ASN A 79 17.54 6.09 -15.71
C ASN A 79 17.30 5.09 -14.59
N VAL A 80 18.07 5.24 -13.50
CA VAL A 80 17.88 4.45 -12.27
C VAL A 80 16.45 4.63 -11.77
N TYR A 81 15.83 3.52 -11.40
CA TYR A 81 14.56 3.43 -10.70
C TYR A 81 14.69 2.40 -9.60
N GLY A 82 13.70 2.36 -8.72
CA GLY A 82 13.60 1.19 -7.89
C GLY A 82 12.23 0.93 -7.34
N GLY A 83 12.18 -0.15 -6.58
CA GLY A 83 11.03 -0.55 -5.82
C GLY A 83 10.96 -2.04 -5.67
N VAL A 84 10.12 -2.44 -4.74
CA VAL A 84 9.64 -3.80 -4.65
C VAL A 84 8.16 -3.72 -4.96
N VAL A 85 7.70 -4.60 -5.84
CA VAL A 85 6.27 -4.73 -6.12
C VAL A 85 5.77 -6.12 -5.77
N TYR A 86 4.49 -6.24 -5.45
CA TYR A 86 3.96 -7.51 -4.99
C TYR A 86 2.55 -7.80 -5.48
N PHE A 87 2.30 -9.09 -5.65
CA PHE A 87 0.99 -9.66 -5.95
C PHE A 87 0.73 -10.79 -4.98
N TYR A 88 -0.51 -11.05 -4.63
CA TYR A 88 -0.83 -12.14 -3.72
C TYR A 88 -2.07 -12.90 -4.11
N ASN A 89 -2.19 -14.11 -3.61
CA ASN A 89 -3.38 -14.93 -3.77
C ASN A 89 -3.68 -15.66 -2.45
N GLU A 90 -4.36 -16.80 -2.53
CA GLU A 90 -4.80 -17.58 -1.37
C GLU A 90 -3.65 -18.30 -0.63
N PHE A 91 -2.48 -18.42 -1.28
CA PHE A 91 -1.40 -19.30 -0.84
C PHE A 91 -0.04 -18.61 -0.74
N HIS A 92 0.23 -17.58 -1.53
CA HIS A 92 1.53 -16.93 -1.53
C HIS A 92 1.45 -15.46 -1.93
N VAL A 93 2.45 -14.72 -1.45
CA VAL A 93 2.80 -13.38 -1.92
C VAL A 93 3.99 -13.52 -2.85
N LYS A 94 3.85 -13.04 -4.09
CA LYS A 94 4.93 -12.90 -5.07
C LYS A 94 5.57 -11.54 -4.91
N ILE A 95 6.88 -11.54 -4.77
CA ILE A 95 7.71 -10.34 -4.64
C ILE A 95 8.50 -10.18 -5.93
N PHE A 96 8.32 -9.05 -6.58
CA PHE A 96 9.02 -8.68 -7.79
C PHE A 96 9.99 -7.55 -7.48
N VAL A 97 11.21 -7.69 -7.98
CA VAL A 97 12.24 -6.65 -7.97
C VAL A 97 12.72 -6.42 -9.40
N PRO A 98 13.28 -5.23 -9.67
CA PRO A 98 13.85 -4.96 -10.98
C PRO A 98 14.87 -6.01 -11.39
N VAL A 99 14.80 -6.43 -12.64
CA VAL A 99 15.79 -7.30 -13.30
C VAL A 99 16.16 -6.67 -14.63
N GLN A 100 17.31 -7.05 -15.17
CA GLN A 100 17.70 -6.60 -16.48
C GLN A 100 16.87 -7.36 -17.51
N ASP A 101 16.09 -6.62 -18.29
CA ASP A 101 15.53 -7.07 -19.54
C ASP A 101 16.04 -6.16 -20.67
N GLU A 102 16.41 -6.76 -21.80
CA GLU A 102 16.93 -6.17 -23.05
C GLU A 102 17.94 -4.98 -22.99
N ASN A 103 17.63 -3.90 -22.28
CA ASN A 103 18.13 -2.54 -22.46
C ASN A 103 18.86 -1.93 -21.24
N THR A 104 18.59 -2.33 -19.98
CA THR A 104 19.28 -1.70 -18.83
C THR A 104 19.41 -2.57 -17.57
N ASP A 105 20.48 -2.36 -16.80
CA ASP A 105 20.74 -2.99 -15.49
C ASP A 105 20.55 -2.00 -14.31
N LYS A 106 19.81 -0.92 -14.55
CA LYS A 106 19.77 0.26 -13.66
C LYS A 106 18.73 0.18 -12.56
N GLY A 107 17.85 -0.82 -12.58
CA GLY A 107 16.83 -0.99 -11.55
C GLY A 107 17.40 -1.48 -10.22
N VAL A 108 16.99 -0.86 -9.12
CA VAL A 108 17.38 -1.24 -7.75
C VAL A 108 16.16 -1.56 -6.88
N ALA A 109 16.34 -2.24 -5.74
CA ALA A 109 15.22 -2.63 -4.91
C ALA A 109 14.62 -1.46 -4.12
N ILE A 110 15.43 -0.49 -3.68
CA ILE A 110 14.98 0.77 -3.07
C ILE A 110 15.72 1.94 -3.68
N TYR A 111 14.97 2.95 -4.08
CA TYR A 111 15.48 4.18 -4.66
C TYR A 111 14.68 5.38 -4.17
N THR A 112 15.35 6.43 -3.70
CA THR A 112 14.70 7.72 -3.41
C THR A 112 14.85 8.72 -4.55
N GLY A 113 15.66 8.43 -5.57
CA GLY A 113 15.85 9.34 -6.70
C GLY A 113 16.33 10.72 -6.31
N ASN A 114 15.90 11.71 -7.11
CA ASN A 114 16.18 13.14 -6.88
C ASN A 114 15.25 13.75 -5.82
N PHE A 115 14.63 12.94 -4.96
CA PHE A 115 13.83 13.45 -3.87
C PHE A 115 14.75 13.93 -2.74
N VAL A 116 14.36 15.03 -2.11
CA VAL A 116 15.05 15.62 -0.96
C VAL A 116 14.45 15.01 0.31
N GLY A 117 15.31 14.51 1.19
CA GLY A 117 14.93 13.94 2.48
C GLY A 117 16.18 13.62 3.33
N PRO A 118 16.04 12.81 4.39
CA PRO A 118 17.09 12.67 5.41
C PRO A 118 18.40 12.02 4.92
N PHE A 119 18.33 11.17 3.90
CA PHE A 119 19.49 10.50 3.27
C PHE A 119 19.15 10.08 1.84
N VAL A 120 20.13 9.66 1.04
CA VAL A 120 19.89 9.14 -0.31
C VAL A 120 19.83 7.61 -0.25
N ALA A 121 18.68 7.01 -0.59
CA ALA A 121 18.54 5.57 -0.63
C ALA A 121 18.76 5.04 -2.06
N ASN A 122 19.72 4.12 -2.20
CA ASN A 122 19.98 3.38 -3.43
C ASN A 122 20.50 1.99 -3.06
N TYR A 123 19.61 1.01 -3.01
CA TYR A 123 19.90 -0.32 -2.50
C TYR A 123 19.47 -1.39 -3.49
N ALA A 124 20.43 -2.18 -3.98
CA ALA A 124 20.15 -3.34 -4.83
C ALA A 124 19.84 -4.61 -4.01
N ALA A 125 20.49 -4.77 -2.84
CA ALA A 125 20.32 -5.89 -1.94
C ALA A 125 19.48 -5.48 -0.72
N VAL A 126 18.38 -6.19 -0.45
CA VAL A 126 17.45 -5.88 0.64
C VAL A 126 16.95 -7.16 1.30
N ASN A 127 16.28 -7.02 2.45
CA ASN A 127 15.51 -8.12 3.03
C ASN A 127 14.02 -7.76 2.98
N VAL A 128 13.18 -8.66 2.50
CA VAL A 128 11.73 -8.45 2.48
C VAL A 128 11.03 -9.31 3.54
N ARG A 129 9.90 -8.82 4.04
CA ARG A 129 9.03 -9.57 4.94
C ARG A 129 7.58 -9.27 4.59
N VAL A 130 6.78 -10.31 4.50
CA VAL A 130 5.34 -10.20 4.29
C VAL A 130 4.60 -10.37 5.62
N LYS A 131 3.60 -9.51 5.79
CA LYS A 131 2.58 -9.56 6.84
C LYS A 131 1.23 -9.73 6.15
N VAL A 132 0.48 -10.75 6.56
CA VAL A 132 -0.74 -11.18 5.90
C VAL A 132 -1.84 -11.26 6.93
N TRP A 133 -2.85 -10.41 6.77
CA TRP A 133 -4.03 -10.38 7.62
C TRP A 133 -5.18 -11.10 6.94
N ASP A 134 -5.73 -12.07 7.65
CA ASP A 134 -7.03 -12.62 7.33
C ASP A 134 -8.16 -11.61 7.65
N GLY A 135 -9.33 -11.80 7.05
CA GLY A 135 -10.53 -11.05 7.38
C GLY A 135 -10.96 -11.16 8.86
N CYS A 136 -10.52 -12.21 9.57
CA CYS A 136 -10.72 -12.37 11.01
C CYS A 136 -9.61 -11.74 11.87
N ASP A 137 -8.49 -11.32 11.28
CA ASP A 137 -7.39 -10.65 11.99
C ASP A 137 -7.61 -9.13 12.10
N LEU A 138 -8.49 -8.59 11.25
CA LEU A 138 -8.96 -7.22 11.30
C LEU A 138 -10.39 -7.20 11.88
N PRO A 139 -10.81 -6.09 12.52
CA PRO A 139 -12.21 -5.94 12.86
C PRO A 139 -13.04 -5.91 11.56
N LEU A 140 -14.33 -6.23 11.63
CA LEU A 140 -15.20 -6.09 10.46
C LEU A 140 -15.10 -4.66 9.90
N ALA A 141 -14.87 -4.57 8.59
CA ALA A 141 -14.79 -3.29 7.92
C ALA A 141 -16.11 -2.53 8.06
N ASN A 142 -16.03 -1.23 8.33
CA ASN A 142 -17.22 -0.38 8.42
C ASN A 142 -17.86 -0.15 7.05
N PHE A 143 -17.07 -0.29 5.99
CA PHE A 143 -17.51 -0.33 4.61
C PHE A 143 -16.82 -1.47 3.86
N THR A 144 -17.59 -2.21 3.06
CA THR A 144 -17.08 -3.19 2.10
C THR A 144 -17.82 -2.99 0.78
N SER A 145 -17.11 -2.87 -0.33
CA SER A 145 -17.74 -2.75 -1.65
C SER A 145 -18.42 -4.07 -2.04
N ALA A 146 -19.39 -3.99 -2.96
CA ALA A 146 -20.11 -5.16 -3.44
C ALA A 146 -19.23 -6.16 -4.23
N GLY A 147 -18.01 -5.77 -4.63
CA GLY A 147 -17.11 -6.62 -5.42
C GLY A 147 -17.61 -6.91 -6.83
N THR A 148 -18.47 -6.06 -7.39
CA THR A 148 -19.07 -6.21 -8.73
C THR A 148 -18.58 -5.17 -9.73
N THR A 149 -17.87 -4.14 -9.26
CA THR A 149 -17.33 -3.08 -10.10
C THR A 149 -15.99 -3.52 -10.70
N THR A 150 -15.85 -3.35 -12.02
CA THR A 150 -14.58 -3.53 -12.73
C THR A 150 -13.98 -2.16 -13.03
N ILE A 151 -12.66 -2.05 -12.91
CA ILE A 151 -11.87 -0.95 -13.46
C ILE A 151 -11.06 -1.47 -14.65
N SER A 152 -10.91 -0.66 -15.70
CA SER A 152 -10.15 -1.06 -16.90
C SER A 152 -9.41 0.12 -17.52
N THR A 153 -8.48 -0.14 -18.43
CA THR A 153 -7.74 0.94 -19.12
C THR A 153 -8.62 1.82 -20.01
N GLY A 154 -9.81 1.33 -20.41
CA GLY A 154 -10.83 2.10 -21.13
C GLY A 154 -11.92 2.72 -20.24
N ASP A 155 -12.00 2.33 -18.97
CA ASP A 155 -12.95 2.81 -17.98
C ASP A 155 -12.20 2.95 -16.64
N SER A 156 -11.35 3.97 -16.65
CA SER A 156 -10.19 4.08 -15.78
C SER A 156 -10.41 4.92 -14.54
N TYR A 157 -11.62 5.45 -14.33
CA TYR A 157 -12.01 6.22 -13.16
C TYR A 157 -13.28 5.65 -12.52
N LYS A 158 -13.24 5.47 -11.20
CA LYS A 158 -14.40 5.05 -10.38
C LYS A 158 -14.50 5.88 -9.11
N SER A 159 -15.72 6.11 -8.65
CA SER A 159 -16.00 6.61 -7.30
C SER A 159 -16.94 5.66 -6.56
N PHE A 160 -16.71 5.52 -5.26
CA PHE A 160 -17.43 4.65 -4.35
C PHE A 160 -17.84 5.43 -3.09
N THR A 161 -19.12 5.69 -2.92
CA THR A 161 -19.63 6.26 -1.67
C THR A 161 -19.54 5.21 -0.56
N HIS A 162 -18.84 5.53 0.53
CA HIS A 162 -18.71 4.62 1.68
C HIS A 162 -19.67 4.98 2.82
N GLY A 163 -20.24 6.19 2.84
CA GLY A 163 -21.35 6.57 3.72
C GLY A 163 -21.01 6.62 5.22
N LEU A 164 -19.72 6.68 5.57
CA LEU A 164 -19.29 6.67 6.98
C LEU A 164 -19.47 8.04 7.67
N GLY A 165 -19.58 9.13 6.89
CA GLY A 165 -19.71 10.49 7.41
C GLY A 165 -18.48 10.99 8.18
N ARG A 166 -17.34 10.32 7.98
CA ARG A 166 -16.04 10.62 8.58
C ARG A 166 -14.94 9.91 7.78
N TYR A 167 -13.71 10.39 7.91
CA TYR A 167 -12.53 9.75 7.32
C TYR A 167 -12.31 8.35 7.92
N PRO A 168 -12.13 7.31 7.08
CA PRO A 168 -11.57 6.03 7.51
C PRO A 168 -10.14 6.18 8.06
N ASP A 169 -9.77 5.34 9.02
CA ASP A 169 -8.41 5.22 9.55
C ASP A 169 -7.52 4.32 8.68
N LEU A 170 -8.12 3.31 8.03
CA LEU A 170 -7.48 2.40 7.08
C LEU A 170 -8.41 2.19 5.87
N VAL A 171 -7.85 2.26 4.67
CA VAL A 171 -8.53 1.90 3.41
C VAL A 171 -7.64 0.95 2.64
N VAL A 172 -8.21 -0.15 2.18
CA VAL A 172 -7.55 -1.13 1.31
C VAL A 172 -8.37 -1.24 0.03
N VAL A 173 -7.68 -1.07 -1.11
CA VAL A 173 -8.28 -1.19 -2.45
C VAL A 173 -7.55 -2.30 -3.20
N GLN A 174 -8.21 -3.45 -3.31
CA GLN A 174 -7.73 -4.64 -3.98
C GLN A 174 -8.25 -4.68 -5.42
N LEU A 175 -7.33 -4.90 -6.35
CA LEU A 175 -7.59 -5.18 -7.75
C LEU A 175 -7.43 -6.69 -7.97
N LYS A 176 -8.55 -7.41 -7.99
CA LYS A 176 -8.56 -8.85 -8.24
C LYS A 176 -8.48 -9.11 -9.74
N MET A 177 -7.38 -9.72 -10.14
CA MET A 177 -7.03 -10.05 -11.52
C MET A 177 -7.69 -11.37 -11.96
N ASN A 178 -7.85 -11.57 -13.26
CA ASN A 178 -8.47 -12.79 -13.80
C ASN A 178 -7.59 -14.02 -13.60
N ASN A 179 -6.27 -13.82 -13.52
CA ASN A 179 -5.30 -14.88 -13.21
C ASN A 179 -5.31 -15.35 -11.74
N GLY A 180 -6.20 -14.82 -10.90
CA GLY A 180 -6.36 -15.20 -9.49
C GLY A 180 -5.46 -14.47 -8.50
N TYR A 181 -4.60 -13.55 -8.97
CA TYR A 181 -3.81 -12.68 -8.12
C TYR A 181 -4.54 -11.39 -7.77
N VAL A 182 -4.04 -10.72 -6.74
CA VAL A 182 -4.48 -9.40 -6.29
C VAL A 182 -3.30 -8.45 -6.30
N SER A 183 -3.54 -7.25 -6.83
CA SER A 183 -2.69 -6.06 -6.68
C SER A 183 -3.39 -5.06 -5.75
N GLU A 184 -2.65 -4.31 -4.94
CA GLU A 184 -3.20 -3.20 -4.14
C GLU A 184 -2.97 -1.85 -4.85
N ALA A 185 -4.00 -1.02 -4.94
CA ALA A 185 -3.85 0.35 -5.42
C ALA A 185 -3.04 1.18 -4.41
N GLY A 186 -2.18 2.07 -4.91
CA GLY A 186 -1.39 3.02 -4.09
C GLY A 186 -2.00 4.41 -4.05
N GLY A 187 -1.28 5.39 -3.51
CA GLY A 187 -1.70 6.80 -3.52
C GLY A 187 -0.74 7.75 -4.25
N VAL A 188 0.23 7.22 -4.98
CA VAL A 188 1.29 7.98 -5.65
C VAL A 188 1.36 7.69 -7.14
N THR A 189 1.88 8.65 -7.89
CA THR A 189 2.06 8.60 -9.34
C THR A 189 3.51 8.93 -9.68
N PHE A 190 4.35 7.92 -9.86
CA PHE A 190 5.76 8.11 -10.19
C PHE A 190 5.99 8.33 -11.69
N ASN A 191 5.16 7.74 -12.54
CA ASN A 191 5.19 7.98 -13.98
C ASN A 191 3.79 8.40 -14.44
N SER A 192 3.68 9.46 -15.23
CA SER A 192 2.39 10.01 -15.68
C SER A 192 2.01 9.63 -17.09
N VAL A 193 2.98 9.25 -17.92
CA VAL A 193 2.76 8.90 -19.32
C VAL A 193 3.64 7.73 -19.71
N GLN A 194 3.11 6.94 -20.62
CA GLN A 194 3.86 5.90 -21.30
C GLN A 194 4.66 6.53 -22.44
N GLU A 195 5.99 6.40 -22.42
CA GLU A 195 6.82 6.73 -23.57
C GLU A 195 6.80 5.60 -24.63
N THR A 196 7.46 5.84 -25.77
CA THR A 196 7.50 4.82 -26.83
C THR A 196 8.25 3.58 -26.35
N HIS A 197 7.66 2.40 -26.55
CA HIS A 197 8.13 1.09 -26.07
C HIS A 197 7.91 0.82 -24.57
N GLN A 198 7.73 1.86 -23.77
CA GLN A 198 7.50 1.69 -22.34
C GLN A 198 6.10 1.13 -21.99
N SER A 199 6.00 0.60 -20.78
CA SER A 199 4.80 0.09 -20.13
C SER A 199 4.45 0.95 -18.91
N LEU A 200 3.17 1.29 -18.78
CA LEU A 200 2.63 2.01 -17.62
C LEU A 200 1.55 1.17 -16.95
N CYS A 201 1.64 0.97 -15.64
CA CYS A 201 0.55 0.26 -14.95
C CYS A 201 0.34 0.58 -13.48
N GLY A 202 -0.84 0.17 -13.01
CA GLY A 202 -1.27 0.26 -11.63
C GLY A 202 -2.57 1.04 -11.48
N ALA A 203 -2.93 1.28 -10.22
CA ALA A 203 -4.00 2.19 -9.86
C ALA A 203 -3.62 3.03 -8.65
N VAL A 204 -4.13 4.26 -8.66
CA VAL A 204 -4.02 5.24 -7.60
C VAL A 204 -5.40 5.42 -6.99
N PHE A 205 -5.50 5.49 -5.67
CA PHE A 205 -6.74 5.80 -4.98
C PHE A 205 -6.56 6.94 -3.99
N ALA A 206 -7.68 7.58 -3.66
CA ALA A 206 -7.78 8.55 -2.59
C ALA A 206 -9.15 8.48 -1.95
N TYR A 207 -9.29 9.00 -0.74
CA TYR A 207 -10.57 8.98 -0.03
C TYR A 207 -10.80 10.21 0.82
N ASN A 208 -12.05 10.55 1.07
CA ASN A 208 -12.43 11.59 2.03
C ASN A 208 -13.40 11.00 3.07
N ASP A 209 -14.26 11.84 3.65
CA ASP A 209 -15.27 11.44 4.63
C ASP A 209 -16.58 10.89 4.01
N GLN A 210 -16.70 10.90 2.68
CA GLN A 210 -17.90 10.48 1.94
C GLN A 210 -17.63 9.37 0.93
N GLU A 211 -16.55 9.48 0.14
CA GLU A 211 -16.27 8.60 -0.99
C GLU A 211 -14.78 8.23 -1.13
N ILE A 212 -14.55 7.14 -1.86
CA ILE A 212 -13.25 6.64 -2.31
C ILE A 212 -13.21 6.78 -3.82
N ARG A 213 -12.18 7.43 -4.35
CA ARG A 213 -11.92 7.56 -5.79
C ARG A 213 -10.76 6.66 -6.19
N LEU A 214 -10.85 6.09 -7.39
CA LEU A 214 -9.88 5.17 -7.95
C LEU A 214 -9.60 5.54 -9.41
N TRP A 215 -8.32 5.71 -9.74
CA TRP A 215 -7.80 5.99 -11.07
C TRP A 215 -6.85 4.87 -11.46
N SER A 216 -7.08 4.22 -12.59
CA SER A 216 -6.10 3.31 -13.20
C SER A 216 -5.39 4.00 -14.36
N ALA A 217 -4.24 3.46 -14.76
CA ALA A 217 -3.61 3.89 -16.00
C ALA A 217 -4.57 3.64 -17.19
N SER A 218 -4.66 4.60 -18.10
CA SER A 218 -5.59 4.61 -19.23
C SER A 218 -4.85 4.76 -20.55
N GLY A 219 -5.25 3.94 -21.53
CA GLY A 219 -4.54 3.81 -22.79
C GLY A 219 -4.83 2.49 -23.48
N THR A 220 -4.31 2.34 -24.70
CA THR A 220 -4.63 1.21 -25.59
C THR A 220 -3.45 0.30 -25.90
N TYR A 221 -2.21 0.69 -25.59
CA TYR A 221 -1.00 -0.06 -25.92
C TYR A 221 -0.05 -0.07 -24.72
N ASN A 222 0.40 -1.24 -24.24
CA ASN A 222 1.26 -1.39 -23.05
C ASN A 222 0.84 -0.56 -21.81
N VAL A 223 -0.48 -0.41 -21.60
CA VAL A 223 -1.05 0.18 -20.38
C VAL A 223 -1.88 -0.87 -19.67
N TYR A 224 -1.75 -0.97 -18.34
CA TYR A 224 -2.41 -2.00 -17.53
C TYR A 224 -2.96 -1.44 -16.21
N VAL A 225 -4.04 -2.02 -15.68
CA VAL A 225 -4.56 -1.64 -14.36
C VAL A 225 -3.72 -2.21 -13.22
N ALA A 226 -2.97 -3.27 -13.50
CA ALA A 226 -1.99 -3.86 -12.60
C ALA A 226 -0.95 -4.65 -13.41
N CYS A 227 0.34 -4.48 -13.11
CA CYS A 227 1.41 -5.27 -13.72
C CYS A 227 2.73 -5.26 -12.94
N ALA A 228 3.56 -6.26 -13.21
CA ALA A 228 5.00 -6.25 -13.04
C ALA A 228 5.55 -6.91 -14.30
N LYS A 229 6.10 -6.11 -15.22
CA LYS A 229 6.41 -6.51 -16.58
C LYS A 229 7.60 -5.71 -17.06
N ASP A 230 8.40 -6.30 -17.96
CA ASP A 230 9.45 -5.61 -18.73
C ASP A 230 10.48 -5.00 -17.77
N GLY A 231 11.41 -5.86 -17.35
CA GLY A 231 12.39 -5.51 -16.32
C GLY A 231 11.95 -5.67 -14.86
N TRP A 232 10.87 -6.43 -14.59
CA TRP A 232 10.40 -6.71 -13.21
C TRP A 232 10.43 -8.18 -12.79
N GLY A 233 10.92 -9.07 -13.63
CA GLY A 233 11.14 -10.47 -13.30
C GLY A 233 10.92 -11.37 -14.50
N SER A 234 11.11 -12.67 -14.30
CA SER A 234 10.89 -13.68 -15.34
C SER A 234 9.41 -13.97 -15.61
N GLU A 235 8.53 -13.59 -14.67
CA GLU A 235 7.09 -13.63 -14.86
C GLU A 235 6.58 -12.21 -15.09
N GLU A 236 5.61 -12.07 -16.00
CA GLU A 236 5.04 -10.77 -16.36
C GLU A 236 3.53 -10.72 -16.10
N PRO A 237 3.07 -10.72 -14.84
CA PRO A 237 1.66 -10.48 -14.56
C PRO A 237 1.25 -9.12 -15.12
N GLN A 238 0.19 -9.09 -15.93
CA GLN A 238 -0.38 -7.88 -16.50
C GLN A 238 -1.88 -8.09 -16.74
N GLU A 239 -2.69 -7.08 -16.43
CA GLU A 239 -4.13 -7.09 -16.72
C GLU A 239 -4.59 -5.71 -17.17
N THR A 240 -5.44 -5.66 -18.19
CA THR A 240 -6.09 -4.43 -18.65
C THR A 240 -7.41 -4.16 -17.92
N SER A 241 -7.87 -5.09 -17.07
CA SER A 241 -9.05 -4.92 -16.23
C SER A 241 -8.97 -5.77 -14.96
N ALA A 242 -9.58 -5.29 -13.87
CA ALA A 242 -9.63 -6.01 -12.60
C ALA A 242 -10.93 -5.72 -11.85
N THR A 243 -11.41 -6.70 -11.08
CA THR A 243 -12.54 -6.50 -10.16
C THR A 243 -12.07 -5.78 -8.91
N VAL A 244 -12.79 -4.72 -8.53
CA VAL A 244 -12.42 -3.83 -7.43
C VAL A 244 -13.10 -4.27 -6.13
N HIS A 245 -12.30 -4.62 -5.14
CA HIS A 245 -12.74 -4.89 -3.77
C HIS A 245 -12.17 -3.81 -2.84
N ILE A 246 -13.05 -3.14 -2.11
CA ILE A 246 -12.66 -2.05 -1.20
C ILE A 246 -13.15 -2.38 0.18
N GLN A 247 -12.26 -2.21 1.15
CA GLN A 247 -12.60 -2.25 2.56
C GLN A 247 -12.09 -0.98 3.24
N ALA A 248 -12.92 -0.41 4.12
CA ALA A 248 -12.55 0.78 4.88
C ALA A 248 -12.98 0.63 6.35
N TRP A 249 -12.08 1.05 7.25
CA TRP A 249 -12.24 0.88 8.69
C TRP A 249 -12.15 2.21 9.42
N VAL A 250 -12.98 2.34 10.45
CA VAL A 250 -12.83 3.28 11.56
C VAL A 250 -12.41 2.44 12.76
N LEU A 251 -11.15 2.57 13.16
CA LEU A 251 -10.52 1.68 14.12
C LEU A 251 -10.59 2.27 15.53
N CYS A 252 -11.05 1.47 16.49
CA CYS A 252 -11.06 1.82 17.92
C CYS A 252 -9.81 1.29 18.64
N THR A 253 -8.66 1.29 17.98
CA THR A 253 -7.38 0.84 18.55
C THR A 253 -6.50 2.01 18.95
N LYS A 254 -5.44 1.74 19.72
CA LYS A 254 -4.39 2.72 20.02
C LYS A 254 -3.72 3.14 18.70
N GLN A 255 -3.71 4.45 18.47
CA GLN A 255 -3.15 5.04 17.27
C GLN A 255 -2.30 6.23 17.66
N PHE A 256 -1.05 6.24 17.19
CA PHE A 256 -0.29 7.47 17.12
C PHE A 256 -0.64 8.18 15.81
N THR A 257 -0.94 9.46 15.91
CA THR A 257 -1.21 10.32 14.77
C THR A 257 -0.48 11.63 14.96
N LYS A 258 0.33 12.01 13.97
CA LYS A 258 0.97 13.33 13.93
C LYS A 258 0.75 13.98 12.57
N THR A 259 0.15 15.16 12.62
CA THR A 259 -0.23 15.93 11.44
C THR A 259 0.57 17.22 11.36
N HIS A 260 1.03 17.58 10.17
CA HIS A 260 1.73 18.84 9.91
C HIS A 260 1.54 19.26 8.46
N MET A 261 1.73 20.55 8.19
CA MET A 261 1.72 21.07 6.83
C MET A 261 3.06 20.81 6.16
N LEU A 262 3.03 20.30 4.93
CA LEU A 262 4.21 20.14 4.09
C LEU A 262 4.06 21.00 2.83
N ASN A 263 5.00 21.92 2.65
CA ASN A 263 5.16 22.69 1.42
C ASN A 263 6.48 22.29 0.77
N MET A 264 6.42 21.82 -0.48
CA MET A 264 7.60 21.38 -1.23
C MET A 264 8.64 22.49 -1.41
N ASN A 265 8.23 23.75 -1.36
CA ASN A 265 9.10 24.91 -1.54
C ASN A 265 9.68 25.47 -0.22
N SER A 266 9.37 24.83 0.92
CA SER A 266 9.85 25.31 2.22
C SER A 266 11.23 24.76 2.56
N ALA A 267 12.15 25.65 2.95
CA ALA A 267 13.46 25.28 3.48
C ALA A 267 13.39 24.62 4.87
N THR A 268 12.26 24.71 5.57
CA THR A 268 12.03 24.11 6.89
C THR A 268 11.04 22.95 6.83
N ALA A 269 10.98 22.24 5.69
CA ALA A 269 10.17 21.06 5.55
C ALA A 269 10.53 20.00 6.60
N VAL A 270 9.52 19.32 7.13
CA VAL A 270 9.70 18.25 8.10
C VAL A 270 10.00 16.97 7.34
N ASP A 271 11.26 16.56 7.35
CA ASP A 271 11.71 15.35 6.64
C ASP A 271 11.83 14.14 7.60
N THR A 272 11.70 14.37 8.91
CA THR A 272 11.70 13.32 9.95
C THR A 272 10.61 13.60 10.98
N VAL A 273 9.80 12.59 11.27
CA VAL A 273 8.71 12.65 12.25
C VAL A 273 8.93 11.60 13.34
N PRO A 274 9.38 12.00 14.54
CA PRO A 274 9.51 11.06 15.64
C PRO A 274 8.13 10.62 16.15
N PHE A 275 8.05 9.34 16.50
CA PHE A 275 6.94 8.78 17.24
C PHE A 275 6.97 9.22 18.71
N ASP A 276 5.88 9.00 19.42
CA ASP A 276 5.77 9.25 20.87
C ASP A 276 6.34 8.10 21.73
N ALA A 277 6.59 6.94 21.11
CA ALA A 277 7.14 5.74 21.74
C ALA A 277 7.85 4.87 20.69
N VAL A 278 8.45 3.77 21.15
CA VAL A 278 8.96 2.71 20.28
C VAL A 278 7.82 1.75 19.96
N TYR A 279 7.58 1.50 18.67
CA TYR A 279 6.52 0.64 18.14
C TYR A 279 7.10 -0.61 17.48
N SER A 280 6.53 -1.77 17.78
CA SER A 280 6.97 -3.04 17.16
C SER A 280 6.62 -3.10 15.68
N LEU A 281 7.59 -3.42 14.83
CA LEU A 281 7.37 -3.62 13.38
C LEU A 281 6.45 -4.81 13.06
N ASP A 282 6.27 -5.72 14.02
CA ASP A 282 5.49 -6.95 13.85
C ASP A 282 4.00 -6.71 14.06
N THR A 283 3.64 -5.82 14.98
CA THR A 283 2.25 -5.62 15.43
C THR A 283 1.62 -4.32 14.97
N THR A 284 2.37 -3.48 14.26
CA THR A 284 1.89 -2.17 13.81
C THR A 284 1.74 -2.07 12.31
N LEU A 285 0.80 -1.25 11.85
CA LEU A 285 0.79 -0.72 10.49
C LEU A 285 1.24 0.74 10.56
N VAL A 286 2.29 1.08 9.81
CA VAL A 286 2.71 2.47 9.62
C VAL A 286 2.20 2.95 8.27
N SER A 287 1.60 4.12 8.25
CA SER A 287 1.20 4.78 7.00
C SER A 287 1.46 6.27 7.05
N VAL A 288 1.80 6.83 5.89
CA VAL A 288 1.91 8.27 5.69
C VAL A 288 0.87 8.67 4.65
N GLN A 289 0.12 9.70 4.98
CA GLN A 289 -1.08 10.13 4.28
C GLN A 289 -0.96 11.61 3.92
N MET A 290 -1.35 11.99 2.71
CA MET A 290 -1.30 13.36 2.20
C MET A 290 -2.73 13.82 1.91
N LYS A 291 -3.23 14.77 2.69
CA LYS A 291 -4.52 15.40 2.44
C LYS A 291 -4.32 16.62 1.55
N VAL A 292 -4.96 16.59 0.39
CA VAL A 292 -4.99 17.70 -0.56
C VAL A 292 -5.94 18.78 -0.04
N LEU A 293 -5.55 20.06 -0.17
CA LEU A 293 -6.29 21.19 0.39
C LEU A 293 -6.87 22.11 -0.70
N GLU A 294 -6.78 21.70 -1.97
CA GLU A 294 -7.17 22.52 -3.10
C GLU A 294 -7.58 21.71 -4.34
N SER A 295 -8.31 22.36 -5.24
CA SER A 295 -8.68 21.84 -6.56
C SER A 295 -9.61 20.62 -6.51
N ASN A 296 -9.54 19.75 -7.52
CA ASN A 296 -10.56 18.72 -7.79
C ASN A 296 -10.67 17.66 -6.68
N ASN A 297 -9.60 17.45 -5.91
CA ASN A 297 -9.55 16.49 -4.82
C ASN A 297 -9.33 17.18 -3.46
N GLU A 298 -9.79 18.43 -3.30
CA GLU A 298 -9.81 19.07 -1.98
C GLU A 298 -10.49 18.17 -0.94
N GLY A 299 -9.79 17.97 0.19
CA GLY A 299 -10.24 17.10 1.27
C GLY A 299 -9.92 15.62 1.10
N PHE A 300 -9.45 15.17 -0.07
CA PHE A 300 -9.07 13.77 -0.26
C PHE A 300 -7.67 13.47 0.30
N ILE A 301 -7.53 12.25 0.81
CA ILE A 301 -6.31 11.68 1.38
C ILE A 301 -5.71 10.66 0.42
N PHE A 302 -4.44 10.83 0.10
CA PHE A 302 -3.62 9.95 -0.72
C PHE A 302 -2.57 9.24 0.14
N TYR A 303 -2.29 7.97 -0.11
CA TYR A 303 -1.21 7.25 0.57
C TYR A 303 0.15 7.56 -0.07
N ALA A 304 1.17 7.77 0.75
CA ALA A 304 2.56 7.92 0.32
C ALA A 304 3.14 6.58 -0.17
N GLY A 305 4.21 6.63 -0.96
CA GLY A 305 4.91 5.46 -1.52
C GLY A 305 6.20 5.13 -0.78
N GLY A 306 6.82 3.99 -1.10
CA GLY A 306 8.08 3.56 -0.47
C GLY A 306 9.32 3.60 -1.35
N SER A 307 9.19 3.74 -2.66
CA SER A 307 10.35 3.83 -3.55
C SER A 307 9.97 4.55 -4.82
N ALA A 308 10.88 5.39 -5.31
CA ALA A 308 10.72 6.11 -6.55
C ALA A 308 10.78 5.14 -7.74
N MET A 309 9.66 5.05 -8.46
CA MET A 309 9.56 4.40 -9.76
C MET A 309 9.56 5.43 -10.89
N ILE A 310 10.33 6.51 -10.71
CA ILE A 310 10.46 7.55 -11.72
C ILE A 310 11.57 7.13 -12.69
N ASP A 311 11.41 7.44 -13.97
CA ASP A 311 12.58 7.76 -14.79
C ASP A 311 12.85 9.25 -14.62
N THR A 312 14.06 9.74 -14.85
CA THR A 312 14.34 11.16 -14.69
C THR A 312 13.76 11.99 -15.86
N SER A 313 12.59 11.61 -16.38
CA SER A 313 11.87 12.29 -17.46
C SER A 313 11.46 13.70 -17.03
N SER A 314 11.20 14.53 -18.04
CA SER A 314 10.57 15.84 -17.86
C SER A 314 9.09 15.75 -17.48
N ASP A 315 8.55 14.53 -17.34
CA ASP A 315 7.15 14.33 -17.12
C ASP A 315 6.74 14.66 -15.68
N PRO A 316 5.51 15.15 -15.50
CA PRO A 316 4.99 15.36 -14.17
C PRO A 316 4.93 14.08 -13.36
N PHE A 317 5.35 14.17 -12.10
CA PHE A 317 5.23 13.07 -11.14
C PHE A 317 4.79 13.62 -9.79
N GLY A 318 4.23 12.73 -8.97
CA GLY A 318 3.83 13.05 -7.62
C GLY A 318 4.09 11.90 -6.68
N ALA A 319 4.93 12.16 -5.70
CA ALA A 319 4.95 11.35 -4.50
C ALA A 319 5.48 12.12 -3.30
N LEU A 320 5.01 11.71 -2.14
CA LEU A 320 5.83 11.67 -0.93
C LEU A 320 6.30 10.22 -0.79
N ILE A 321 7.60 10.02 -0.63
CA ILE A 321 8.18 8.71 -0.29
C ILE A 321 8.39 8.69 1.22
N TYR A 322 8.15 7.54 1.85
CA TYR A 322 8.46 7.37 3.27
C TYR A 322 9.11 6.04 3.59
N ALA A 323 9.83 6.06 4.69
CA ALA A 323 10.36 4.89 5.36
C ALA A 323 10.21 5.07 6.87
N TYR A 324 10.42 4.01 7.64
CA TYR A 324 10.27 4.08 9.08
C TYR A 324 11.19 3.13 9.83
N THR A 325 11.44 3.48 11.08
CA THR A 325 12.00 2.59 12.08
C THR A 325 10.92 2.27 13.12
N GLU A 326 11.31 1.67 14.25
CA GLU A 326 10.42 1.51 15.39
C GLU A 326 10.08 2.84 16.08
N SER A 327 10.80 3.93 15.80
CA SER A 327 10.69 5.19 16.58
C SER A 327 10.42 6.43 15.74
N GLU A 328 10.49 6.36 14.41
CA GLU A 328 10.29 7.53 13.56
C GLU A 328 9.94 7.16 12.11
N VAL A 329 9.41 8.15 11.40
CA VAL A 329 9.20 8.14 9.95
C VAL A 329 10.15 9.14 9.29
N PHE A 330 10.76 8.73 8.18
CA PHE A 330 11.53 9.55 7.27
C PHE A 330 10.68 9.87 6.03
N LEU A 331 10.78 11.10 5.53
CA LEU A 331 9.98 11.61 4.43
C LEU A 331 10.90 12.19 3.35
N TRP A 332 10.62 11.82 2.10
CA TRP A 332 11.27 12.35 0.92
C TRP A 332 10.25 12.98 -0.01
N ARG A 333 10.49 14.23 -0.35
CA ARG A 333 9.64 15.04 -1.23
C ARG A 333 10.39 15.40 -2.51
N PRO A 334 9.71 15.76 -3.59
CA PRO A 334 10.40 16.27 -4.76
C PRO A 334 11.21 17.51 -4.41
N ASP A 335 12.36 17.68 -5.06
CA ASP A 335 13.16 18.89 -4.94
C ASP A 335 12.38 20.09 -5.49
N SER A 336 12.39 21.21 -4.77
CA SER A 336 11.75 22.46 -5.18
C SER A 336 12.25 23.03 -6.52
N SER A 337 13.43 22.60 -6.98
CA SER A 337 13.99 22.97 -8.28
C SER A 337 13.38 22.17 -9.44
N VAL A 338 12.66 21.08 -9.16
CA VAL A 338 11.99 20.26 -10.17
C VAL A 338 10.59 20.80 -10.42
N SER A 339 10.41 21.51 -11.53
CA SER A 339 9.17 22.23 -11.87
C SER A 339 7.96 21.33 -12.15
N HIS A 340 8.20 20.04 -12.39
CA HIS A 340 7.20 19.03 -12.68
C HIS A 340 7.04 18.00 -11.54
N GLY A 341 7.64 18.27 -10.38
CA GLY A 341 7.45 17.48 -9.16
C GLY A 341 6.30 18.01 -8.31
N TYR A 342 5.49 17.11 -7.76
CA TYR A 342 4.39 17.44 -6.85
C TYR A 342 4.38 16.51 -5.64
N LEU A 343 3.80 16.95 -4.52
CA LEU A 343 3.52 16.07 -3.38
C LEU A 343 2.39 15.08 -3.75
N VAL A 344 1.38 15.56 -4.46
CA VAL A 344 0.32 14.74 -5.07
C VAL A 344 0.15 15.13 -6.53
N TYR A 345 0.21 14.13 -7.40
CA TYR A 345 -0.04 14.27 -8.83
C TYR A 345 -1.04 13.23 -9.32
N LEU A 346 -2.05 13.68 -10.07
CA LEU A 346 -2.95 12.89 -10.89
C LEU A 346 -3.14 13.61 -12.22
N GLY A 347 -2.67 13.01 -13.30
CA GLY A 347 -2.72 13.58 -14.64
C GLY A 347 -2.15 12.61 -15.66
N GLY A 348 -1.81 13.10 -16.85
CA GLY A 348 -1.32 12.25 -17.94
C GLY A 348 -2.32 11.14 -18.29
N GLN A 349 -1.88 9.90 -18.24
CA GLN A 349 -2.69 8.71 -18.53
C GLN A 349 -3.50 8.20 -17.34
N TRP A 350 -3.46 8.83 -16.17
CA TRP A 350 -4.20 8.34 -15.01
C TRP A 350 -5.67 8.76 -15.04
N GLY A 351 -6.57 7.76 -15.02
CA GLY A 351 -8.03 7.92 -14.99
C GLY A 351 -8.66 8.72 -16.13
N GLY A 352 -8.02 8.75 -17.31
CA GLY A 352 -8.57 9.41 -18.49
C GLY A 352 -8.81 10.91 -18.30
N ALA A 353 -7.93 11.59 -17.57
CA ALA A 353 -8.01 13.00 -17.20
C ALA A 353 -9.17 13.39 -16.24
N ASN A 354 -9.86 12.42 -15.63
CA ASN A 354 -10.89 12.70 -14.64
C ASN A 354 -10.27 13.12 -13.30
N GLN A 355 -10.77 14.21 -12.72
CA GLN A 355 -10.39 14.65 -11.37
C GLN A 355 -8.86 14.76 -11.18
N GLY A 356 -8.16 15.37 -12.14
CA GLY A 356 -6.70 15.56 -12.05
C GLY A 356 -6.30 16.43 -10.85
N GLN A 357 -5.08 16.24 -10.37
CA GLN A 357 -4.52 16.92 -9.19
C GLN A 357 -3.06 17.28 -9.40
N GLN A 358 -2.66 18.46 -8.92
CA GLN A 358 -1.28 18.92 -8.87
C GLN A 358 -1.10 19.74 -7.60
N SER A 359 -0.54 19.13 -6.56
CA SER A 359 -0.38 19.78 -5.24
C SER A 359 1.06 19.82 -4.81
N THR A 360 1.56 21.01 -4.52
CA THR A 360 2.88 21.26 -3.89
C THR A 360 2.76 21.58 -2.40
N PHE A 361 1.53 21.61 -1.89
CA PHE A 361 1.18 21.89 -0.50
C PHE A 361 0.10 20.93 -0.03
N VAL A 362 0.35 20.21 1.05
CA VAL A 362 -0.59 19.21 1.61
C VAL A 362 -0.50 19.19 3.12
N GLU A 363 -1.54 18.68 3.76
CA GLU A 363 -1.48 18.27 5.16
C GLU A 363 -1.01 16.81 5.22
N VAL A 364 0.17 16.57 5.80
CA VAL A 364 0.74 15.23 5.97
C VAL A 364 0.35 14.68 7.33
N THR A 365 -0.18 13.45 7.35
CA THR A 365 -0.48 12.70 8.56
C THR A 365 0.35 11.42 8.61
N VAL A 366 1.20 11.30 9.63
CA VAL A 366 1.87 10.05 10.00
C VAL A 366 0.98 9.30 10.97
N ARG A 367 0.69 8.04 10.68
CA ARG A 367 -0.16 7.18 11.50
C ARG A 367 0.52 5.84 11.79
N VAL A 368 0.52 5.45 13.06
CA VAL A 368 0.93 4.12 13.52
C VAL A 368 -0.28 3.47 14.20
N ILE A 369 -0.71 2.34 13.66
CA ILE A 369 -1.91 1.61 14.13
C ILE A 369 -1.42 0.31 14.78
N GLU A 370 -1.63 0.16 16.09
CA GLU A 370 -1.37 -1.10 16.78
C GLU A 370 -2.54 -2.06 16.56
N LEU A 371 -2.30 -3.23 15.96
CA LEU A 371 -3.35 -4.22 15.69
C LEU A 371 -3.41 -5.34 16.73
N ALA A 372 -2.43 -5.42 17.63
CA ALA A 372 -2.36 -6.44 18.69
C ALA A 372 -3.52 -6.36 19.71
N ASP A 373 -4.08 -5.18 19.94
CA ASP A 373 -5.15 -4.93 20.92
C ASP A 373 -6.57 -5.21 20.40
N ILE A 374 -6.72 -5.56 19.12
CA ILE A 374 -8.04 -5.76 18.51
C ILE A 374 -8.65 -7.11 18.93
N HIS A 375 -7.81 -8.13 19.15
CA HIS A 375 -8.29 -9.46 19.53
C HIS A 375 -8.89 -9.50 20.93
N THR A 376 -8.27 -8.84 21.91
CA THR A 376 -8.79 -8.78 23.29
C THR A 376 -10.13 -8.06 23.35
N ALA A 377 -10.26 -6.90 22.68
CA ALA A 377 -11.49 -6.11 22.69
C ALA A 377 -12.68 -6.79 21.99
N HIS A 378 -12.45 -7.57 20.92
CA HIS A 378 -13.50 -8.25 20.18
C HIS A 378 -14.07 -9.46 20.95
N TRP A 379 -13.23 -10.24 21.61
CA TRP A 379 -13.67 -11.36 22.45
C TRP A 379 -14.42 -10.89 23.69
N ASP A 380 -14.00 -9.79 24.32
CA ASP A 380 -14.71 -9.22 25.48
C ASP A 380 -16.13 -8.75 25.09
N LYS A 381 -16.30 -8.14 23.91
CA LYS A 381 -17.64 -7.76 23.42
C LYS A 381 -18.53 -8.95 23.11
N ILE A 382 -18.00 -9.99 22.46
CA ILE A 382 -18.78 -11.22 22.17
C ILE A 382 -19.14 -11.96 23.45
N LEU A 383 -18.21 -12.03 24.42
CA LEU A 383 -18.45 -12.67 25.71
C LEU A 383 -19.51 -11.89 26.51
N MET A 384 -19.43 -10.57 26.54
CA MET A 384 -20.42 -9.70 27.17
C MET A 384 -21.80 -9.82 26.52
N GLN A 385 -21.88 -9.90 25.19
CA GLN A 385 -23.15 -10.14 24.49
C GLN A 385 -23.73 -11.52 24.83
N LYS A 386 -22.91 -12.57 24.83
CA LYS A 386 -23.36 -13.93 25.19
C LYS A 386 -23.80 -14.03 26.65
N LEU A 387 -23.14 -13.30 27.56
CA LEU A 387 -23.54 -13.24 28.97
C LEU A 387 -24.84 -12.45 29.15
N ALA A 388 -25.04 -11.35 28.43
CA ALA A 388 -26.29 -10.58 28.47
C ALA A 388 -27.50 -11.39 27.96
N TYR A 389 -27.32 -12.20 26.92
CA TYR A 389 -28.34 -13.12 26.40
C TYR A 389 -28.58 -14.35 27.29
N ALA A 390 -27.63 -14.72 28.16
CA ALA A 390 -27.79 -15.82 29.11
C ALA A 390 -28.41 -15.37 30.45
N SER A 391 -28.49 -14.06 30.70
CA SER A 391 -29.09 -13.44 31.88
C SER A 391 -30.50 -12.88 31.67
N ALA A 392 -31.06 -13.02 30.47
CA ALA A 392 -32.46 -12.75 30.13
C ALA A 392 -33.17 -14.08 29.85
#